data_AF-A0A9E1NZ20-F1
#
_entry.id   AF-A0A9E1NZ20-F1
#
_cell.length_a   1.000
_cell.length_b   1.000
_cell.length_c   1.000
_cell.angle_alpha   90.00
_cell.angle_beta   90.00
_cell.angle_gamma   90.00
#
_symmetry.space_group_name_H-M   'P 1'
#
loop_
_entity.id
_entity.type
_entity.pdbx_description
1 polymer ?
#
loop_
_entity_poly.entity_id
_entity_poly.type
_entity_poly.pdbx_seq_one_letter_code
_entity_poly.pdbx_strand_id
1 'polypeptide(L)'
;MHIRTIVLLILLSFLAGCKLQVVVPVGGTVTTASGTYTCAAGQTCEIDVVDLLFDETFTAVPDDGYQFDQWKKKQGGRGFCATVSARHSPCRLYTSFFGGWPNLFSFLATDEVFYLEPVFSRTFWIHDDVKALDDWGENTDEHSDLIALYQKEQADSVSFRIDYMNLSDASVAPTFLGLDFKSGGVRKVLQGNNGIKLDIRWDLLILIDGGDVAVFDSSFKRIWGMVSNIEIDRYIDSLSFELDKTAMRGWDGGDFSLQALTTNAGQTSVIDSSSMANTGDVTGRGKLVLALNTAAILRAPFWVREYDGFDFAFEEDRPGVRRGYRYIIDAAEKYGVPIALTDVRVDTLAGYDYLGLSDQFRSMHDKGLLDLFSNTSYGQFMNWWPDEANLMAIELTKAAKQKADIPESGVFYPYESMARVRDIELLLNCIQN
;
A
#
# COMPACT_ATOMS: atom_id res chain seq x y z
N MET A 1 59.87 29.65 11.30
CA MET A 1 58.78 28.66 11.48
C MET A 1 57.48 29.35 11.91
N HIS A 2 57.03 30.41 11.21
CA HIS A 2 55.88 31.24 11.63
C HIS A 2 54.85 31.54 10.52
N ILE A 3 55.27 31.60 9.25
CA ILE A 3 54.34 31.88 8.13
C ILE A 3 53.40 30.69 7.86
N ARG A 4 53.88 29.44 7.93
CA ARG A 4 53.04 28.24 7.77
C ARG A 4 51.96 28.13 8.86
N THR A 5 52.29 28.50 10.11
CA THR A 5 51.35 28.45 11.23
C THR A 5 50.29 29.55 11.12
N ILE A 6 50.66 30.75 10.65
CA ILE A 6 49.73 31.86 10.43
C ILE A 6 48.77 31.56 9.26
N VAL A 7 49.26 30.98 8.17
CA VAL A 7 48.40 30.56 7.04
C VAL A 7 47.43 29.46 7.47
N LEU A 8 47.86 28.50 8.30
CA LEU A 8 46.97 27.45 8.83
C LEU A 8 45.89 28.04 9.74
N LEU A 9 46.24 28.96 10.64
CA LEU A 9 45.30 29.64 11.55
C LEU A 9 44.29 30.52 10.81
N ILE A 10 44.71 31.19 9.72
CA ILE A 10 43.84 31.97 8.85
C ILE A 10 42.90 31.05 8.07
N LEU A 11 43.38 29.91 7.55
CA LEU A 11 42.50 28.94 6.87
C LEU A 11 41.48 28.31 7.83
N LEU A 12 41.87 28.05 9.08
CA LEU A 12 40.99 27.50 10.13
C LEU A 12 39.91 28.49 10.60
N SER A 13 40.10 29.79 10.42
CA SER A 13 39.11 30.81 10.82
C SER A 13 38.02 31.06 9.76
N PHE A 14 38.19 30.54 8.54
CA PHE A 14 37.14 30.57 7.49
C PHE A 14 36.10 29.44 7.61
N LEU A 15 36.25 28.53 8.59
CA LEU A 15 35.31 27.43 8.81
C LEU A 15 34.28 27.71 9.91
N ALA A 16 34.36 28.87 10.58
CA ALA A 16 33.42 29.26 11.62
C ALA A 16 32.16 29.87 11.00
N GLY A 17 31.04 29.15 11.09
CA GLY A 17 29.75 29.58 10.54
C GLY A 17 28.61 28.72 11.07
N CYS A 18 27.47 29.35 11.37
CA CYS A 18 26.25 28.61 11.72
C CYS A 18 25.85 27.75 10.52
N LYS A 19 25.68 26.44 10.74
CA LYS A 19 25.36 25.51 9.66
C LYS A 19 23.87 25.19 9.62
N LEU A 20 23.27 25.32 8.46
CA LEU A 20 21.96 24.78 8.16
C LEU A 20 22.12 23.47 7.39
N GLN A 21 21.74 22.35 8.00
CA GLN A 21 21.64 21.06 7.34
C GLN A 21 20.22 20.84 6.83
N VAL A 22 20.07 20.75 5.51
CA VAL A 22 18.82 20.39 4.85
C VAL A 22 18.86 18.90 4.55
N VAL A 23 18.14 18.10 5.33
CA VAL A 23 18.08 16.64 5.19
C VAL A 23 16.82 16.29 4.43
N VAL A 24 16.94 15.80 3.20
CA VAL A 24 15.79 15.52 2.34
C VAL A 24 15.60 14.01 2.25
N PRO A 25 14.53 13.43 2.83
CA PRO A 25 14.24 12.01 2.67
C PRO A 25 13.80 11.68 1.24
N VAL A 26 13.53 10.40 0.96
CA VAL A 26 12.89 9.99 -0.30
C VAL A 26 11.47 10.60 -0.38
N GLY A 27 11.02 10.92 -1.59
CA GLY A 27 9.66 11.40 -1.86
C GLY A 27 9.55 12.87 -2.25
N GLY A 28 10.67 13.58 -2.38
CA GLY A 28 10.66 14.94 -2.89
C GLY A 28 12.02 15.64 -2.85
N THR A 29 12.00 16.92 -3.18
CA THR A 29 13.15 17.81 -3.25
C THR A 29 12.89 19.05 -2.38
N VAL A 30 13.94 19.67 -1.83
CA VAL A 30 13.82 21.01 -1.21
C VAL A 30 14.51 22.04 -2.09
N THR A 31 13.80 23.10 -2.45
CA THR A 31 14.32 24.23 -3.24
C THR A 31 14.18 25.53 -2.49
N THR A 32 15.00 26.53 -2.81
CA THR A 32 14.81 27.89 -2.29
C THR A 32 14.18 28.83 -3.31
N ALA A 33 13.46 29.85 -2.81
CA ALA A 33 12.85 30.88 -3.65
C ALA A 33 13.85 31.64 -4.53
N SER A 34 15.11 31.76 -4.09
CA SER A 34 16.20 32.35 -4.88
C SER A 34 16.70 31.42 -6.01
N GLY A 35 16.41 30.12 -5.94
CA GLY A 35 16.98 29.09 -6.80
C GLY A 35 18.45 28.74 -6.48
N THR A 36 19.05 29.36 -5.45
CA THR A 36 20.46 29.15 -5.08
C THR A 36 20.71 27.75 -4.55
N TYR A 37 19.75 27.18 -3.81
CA TYR A 37 19.90 25.88 -3.19
C TYR A 37 18.81 24.92 -3.70
N THR A 38 19.23 23.71 -4.06
CA THR A 38 18.35 22.60 -4.44
C THR A 38 18.94 21.32 -3.86
N CYS A 39 18.18 20.66 -2.99
CA CYS A 39 18.56 19.45 -2.28
C CYS A 39 17.66 18.31 -2.73
N ALA A 40 18.22 17.36 -3.49
CA ALA A 40 17.45 16.28 -4.08
C ALA A 40 17.04 15.22 -3.05
N ALA A 41 16.08 14.38 -3.42
CA ALA A 41 15.63 13.24 -2.61
C ALA A 41 16.80 12.37 -2.13
N GLY A 42 16.79 12.03 -0.83
CA GLY A 42 17.82 11.21 -0.19
C GLY A 42 19.15 11.93 0.09
N GLN A 43 19.27 13.23 -0.20
CA GLN A 43 20.49 13.99 0.04
C GLN A 43 20.46 14.80 1.34
N THR A 44 21.64 15.16 1.83
CA THR A 44 21.81 16.17 2.87
C THR A 44 22.68 17.30 2.31
N CYS A 45 22.14 18.52 2.29
CA CYS A 45 22.91 19.72 1.97
C CYS A 45 23.39 20.41 3.24
N GLU A 46 24.61 20.93 3.23
CA GLU A 46 25.09 21.89 4.23
C GLU A 46 25.10 23.29 3.61
N ILE A 47 24.52 24.26 4.31
CA ILE A 47 24.52 25.67 3.94
C ILE A 47 25.15 26.46 5.08
N ASP A 48 26.22 27.19 4.77
CA ASP A 48 26.89 28.08 5.74
C ASP A 48 26.14 29.41 5.82
N VAL A 49 25.68 29.77 7.02
CA VAL A 49 24.99 31.03 7.32
C VAL A 49 25.98 31.96 8.04
N VAL A 50 26.66 32.80 7.27
CA VAL A 50 27.84 33.56 7.72
C VAL A 50 27.61 35.05 7.97
N ASP A 51 26.46 35.60 7.56
CA ASP A 51 26.18 37.03 7.69
C ASP A 51 24.70 37.35 7.99
N LEU A 52 24.38 38.65 8.05
CA LEU A 52 23.02 39.15 8.30
C LEU A 52 22.14 39.21 7.05
N LEU A 53 22.69 38.93 5.87
CA LEU A 53 22.03 39.01 4.57
C LEU A 53 21.37 37.70 4.16
N PHE A 54 21.53 36.63 4.92
CA PHE A 54 20.80 35.39 4.70
C PHE A 54 19.29 35.62 4.84
N ASP A 55 18.55 35.35 3.77
CA ASP A 55 17.10 35.42 3.71
C ASP A 55 16.63 34.45 2.60
N GLU A 56 16.33 33.23 2.99
CA GLU A 56 15.92 32.17 2.08
C GLU A 56 14.57 31.60 2.49
N THR A 57 13.74 31.31 1.50
CA THR A 57 12.47 30.59 1.70
C THR A 57 12.58 29.21 1.07
N PHE A 58 12.58 28.19 1.92
CA PHE A 58 12.68 26.80 1.53
C PHE A 58 11.30 26.21 1.27
N THR A 59 11.13 25.58 0.12
CA THR A 59 9.91 24.91 -0.29
C THR A 59 10.21 23.43 -0.48
N ALA A 60 9.47 22.57 0.22
CA ALA A 60 9.47 21.14 -0.02
C ALA A 60 8.55 20.84 -1.22
N VAL A 61 9.13 20.34 -2.30
CA VAL A 61 8.44 19.98 -3.54
C VAL A 61 8.32 18.45 -3.56
N PRO A 62 7.12 17.88 -3.38
CA PRO A 62 6.95 16.43 -3.43
C PRO A 62 7.18 15.90 -4.85
N ASP A 63 7.70 14.68 -4.95
CA ASP A 63 7.75 13.92 -6.19
C ASP A 63 6.36 13.35 -6.52
N ASP A 64 6.17 12.85 -7.75
CA ASP A 64 4.93 12.19 -8.15
C ASP A 64 4.57 11.03 -7.20
N GLY A 65 3.31 11.01 -6.73
CA GLY A 65 2.83 10.02 -5.76
C GLY A 65 3.18 10.31 -4.30
N TYR A 66 3.78 11.47 -4.02
CA TYR A 66 4.02 11.97 -2.67
C TYR A 66 3.31 13.31 -2.45
N GLN A 67 3.15 13.66 -1.18
CA GLN A 67 2.76 14.99 -0.75
C GLN A 67 3.71 15.47 0.34
N PHE A 68 3.92 16.78 0.40
CA PHE A 68 4.59 17.40 1.53
C PHE A 68 3.62 17.45 2.70
N ASP A 69 3.98 16.78 3.78
CA ASP A 69 3.16 16.69 4.98
C ASP A 69 3.50 17.85 5.94
N GLN A 70 4.73 17.87 6.44
CA GLN A 70 5.21 18.94 7.33
C GLN A 70 6.74 19.01 7.46
N TRP A 71 7.24 20.09 8.05
CA TRP A 71 8.62 20.16 8.56
C TRP A 71 8.77 19.39 9.87
N LYS A 72 9.74 18.48 9.94
CA LYS A 72 9.95 17.58 11.07
C LYS A 72 10.50 18.31 12.28
N LYS A 73 9.88 18.07 13.44
CA LYS A 73 10.40 18.55 14.73
C LYS A 73 11.65 17.77 15.14
N LYS A 74 12.74 18.49 15.40
CA LYS A 74 13.95 17.91 16.02
C LYS A 74 13.98 18.16 17.52
N GLN A 75 14.57 17.22 18.25
CA GLN A 75 14.82 17.37 19.68
C GLN A 75 15.76 18.56 19.95
N GLY A 76 15.64 19.18 21.13
CA GLY A 76 16.48 20.31 21.52
C GLY A 76 16.22 21.63 20.79
N GLY A 77 15.12 21.75 20.02
CA GLY A 77 14.72 23.00 19.37
C GLY A 77 15.58 23.42 18.17
N ARG A 78 16.42 22.52 17.65
CA ARG A 78 17.33 22.78 16.52
C ARG A 78 16.67 22.62 15.13
N GLY A 79 15.42 22.15 15.09
CA GLY A 79 14.67 21.96 13.85
C GLY A 79 13.85 23.20 13.53
N PHE A 80 14.04 23.77 12.34
CA PHE A 80 13.30 24.94 11.91
C PHE A 80 11.92 24.59 11.36
N CYS A 81 11.02 25.58 11.44
CA CYS A 81 9.66 25.54 10.88
C CYS A 81 8.75 24.42 11.36
N ALA A 82 9.13 23.63 12.37
CA ALA A 82 8.29 22.58 12.94
C ALA A 82 7.22 23.08 13.93
N THR A 83 6.92 24.38 13.95
CA THR A 83 5.86 24.95 14.80
C THR A 83 4.50 24.79 14.10
N VAL A 84 3.42 24.70 14.89
CA VAL A 84 2.05 24.51 14.35
C VAL A 84 1.69 25.53 13.27
N SER A 85 2.15 26.78 13.41
CA SER A 85 1.86 27.85 12.45
C SER A 85 2.72 27.85 11.19
N ALA A 86 3.83 27.10 11.15
CA ALA A 86 4.80 27.15 10.05
C ALA A 86 5.08 25.78 9.40
N ARG A 87 4.68 24.67 10.05
CA ARG A 87 5.07 23.31 9.66
C ARG A 87 4.52 22.84 8.32
N HIS A 88 3.41 23.40 7.84
CA HIS A 88 2.81 23.06 6.55
C HIS A 88 3.06 24.11 5.45
N SER A 89 3.88 25.13 5.73
CA SER A 89 4.15 26.23 4.79
C SER A 89 5.61 26.27 4.36
N PRO A 90 5.95 26.93 3.23
CA PRO A 90 7.34 27.25 2.91
C PRO A 90 8.06 27.88 4.12
N CYS A 91 9.26 27.38 4.41
CA CYS A 91 10.03 27.75 5.57
C CYS A 91 10.96 28.92 5.26
N ARG A 92 10.58 30.14 5.67
CA ARG A 92 11.46 31.30 5.54
C ARG A 92 12.42 31.41 6.73
N LEU A 93 13.71 31.43 6.42
CA LEU A 93 14.81 31.60 7.37
C LEU A 93 15.58 32.87 6.99
N TYR A 94 15.73 33.79 7.95
CA TYR A 94 16.41 35.05 7.71
C TYR A 94 17.16 35.53 8.95
N THR A 95 18.27 36.21 8.74
CA THR A 95 19.19 36.66 9.80
C THR A 95 19.15 38.17 10.03
N SER A 96 18.41 38.94 9.21
CA SER A 96 18.42 40.40 9.24
C SER A 96 18.05 41.00 10.61
N PHE A 97 17.28 40.28 11.43
CA PHE A 97 16.92 40.71 12.78
C PHE A 97 18.01 40.50 13.85
N PHE A 98 19.08 39.74 13.55
CA PHE A 98 20.13 39.43 14.53
C PHE A 98 20.97 40.66 14.91
N GLY A 99 21.03 41.68 14.06
CA GLY A 99 21.82 42.89 14.31
C GLY A 99 21.41 43.67 15.57
N GLY A 100 20.17 43.50 16.04
CA GLY A 100 19.69 44.08 17.31
C GLY A 100 19.96 43.23 18.55
N TRP A 101 20.49 42.00 18.39
CA TRP A 101 20.57 40.99 19.45
C TRP A 101 21.96 40.33 19.47
N PRO A 102 22.92 40.84 20.27
CA PRO A 102 24.30 40.34 20.29
C PRO A 102 24.45 38.83 20.50
N ASN A 103 23.56 38.24 21.30
CA ASN A 103 23.55 36.79 21.55
C ASN A 103 23.13 35.97 20.32
N LEU A 104 22.25 36.51 19.46
CA LEU A 104 21.89 35.86 18.20
C LEU A 104 22.99 36.03 17.16
N PHE A 105 23.60 37.21 17.12
CA PHE A 105 24.75 37.47 16.26
C PHE A 105 25.93 36.52 16.56
N SER A 106 26.18 36.19 17.84
CA SER A 106 27.23 35.24 18.19
C SER A 106 27.01 33.83 17.65
N PHE A 107 25.76 33.39 17.42
CA PHE A 107 25.50 32.07 16.81
C PHE A 107 26.04 31.98 15.39
N LEU A 108 26.05 33.08 14.63
CA LEU A 108 26.61 33.09 13.27
C LEU A 108 28.11 32.78 13.25
N ALA A 109 28.81 33.01 14.37
CA ALA A 109 30.23 32.71 14.54
C ALA A 109 30.50 31.35 15.22
N THR A 110 29.46 30.54 15.45
CA THR A 110 29.59 29.18 16.03
C THR A 110 29.39 28.11 14.97
N ASP A 111 29.96 26.93 15.17
CA ASP A 111 29.75 25.74 14.32
C ASP A 111 28.47 24.98 14.69
N GLU A 112 27.47 25.66 15.26
CA GLU A 112 26.20 25.04 15.61
C GLU A 112 25.43 24.63 14.36
N VAL A 113 24.85 23.43 14.40
CA VAL A 113 24.08 22.86 13.29
C VAL A 113 22.60 22.90 13.62
N PHE A 114 21.85 23.59 12.75
CA PHE A 114 20.40 23.59 12.71
C PHE A 114 19.89 22.75 11.54
N TYR A 115 18.67 22.27 11.66
CA TYR A 115 18.12 21.28 10.73
C TYR A 115 16.86 21.78 10.07
N LEU A 116 16.72 21.44 8.80
CA LEU A 116 15.49 21.54 8.04
C LEU A 116 15.26 20.19 7.37
N GLU A 117 14.22 19.47 7.77
CA GLU A 117 13.91 18.13 7.26
C GLU A 117 12.42 18.06 6.94
N PRO A 118 12.01 17.96 5.66
CA PRO A 118 10.61 17.77 5.31
C PRO A 118 10.19 16.32 5.59
N VAL A 119 8.90 16.13 5.82
CA VAL A 119 8.25 14.83 5.84
C VAL A 119 7.44 14.73 4.56
N PHE A 120 7.76 13.76 3.72
CA PHE A 120 6.96 13.40 2.55
C PHE A 120 6.16 12.14 2.87
N SER A 121 4.85 12.19 2.63
CA SER A 121 3.96 11.04 2.78
C SER A 121 3.49 10.57 1.41
N ARG A 122 3.33 9.25 1.24
CA ARG A 122 2.83 8.65 0.00
C ARG A 122 1.34 8.96 -0.15
N THR A 123 0.91 9.35 -1.34
CA THR A 123 -0.52 9.61 -1.63
C THR A 123 -1.29 8.34 -1.98
N PHE A 124 -0.58 7.29 -2.41
CA PHE A 124 -1.17 5.99 -2.72
C PHE A 124 -1.02 4.99 -1.55
N TRP A 125 -1.72 3.86 -1.66
CA TRP A 125 -1.66 2.73 -0.75
C TRP A 125 -0.64 1.71 -1.25
N ILE A 126 0.07 1.05 -0.33
CA ILE A 126 1.00 -0.04 -0.64
C ILE A 126 0.64 -1.32 0.13
N HIS A 127 1.29 -2.42 -0.22
CA HIS A 127 1.13 -3.70 0.46
C HIS A 127 1.38 -3.64 1.97
N ASP A 128 2.42 -2.93 2.43
CA ASP A 128 2.71 -2.78 3.86
C ASP A 128 1.61 -2.05 4.64
N ASP A 129 0.72 -1.32 3.96
CA ASP A 129 -0.43 -0.67 4.59
C ASP A 129 -1.55 -1.67 4.90
N VAL A 130 -1.57 -2.86 4.28
CA VAL A 130 -2.59 -3.90 4.50
C VAL A 130 -2.36 -4.57 5.86
N LYS A 131 -3.36 -4.50 6.75
CA LYS A 131 -3.30 -5.02 8.12
C LYS A 131 -4.13 -6.27 8.33
N ALA A 132 -5.30 -6.35 7.69
CA ALA A 132 -6.10 -7.56 7.65
C ALA A 132 -6.51 -7.86 6.22
N LEU A 133 -6.51 -9.14 5.88
CA LEU A 133 -7.24 -9.69 4.75
C LEU A 133 -8.35 -10.56 5.34
N ASP A 134 -9.53 -10.52 4.73
CA ASP A 134 -10.57 -11.48 5.05
C ASP A 134 -10.14 -12.87 4.57
N ASP A 135 -10.35 -13.86 5.43
CA ASP A 135 -9.86 -15.22 5.23
C ASP A 135 -10.78 -16.05 4.33
N TRP A 136 -12.01 -15.58 4.03
CA TRP A 136 -12.88 -15.89 2.88
C TRP A 136 -14.38 -15.64 3.18
N GLY A 137 -15.13 -15.18 2.18
CA GLY A 137 -16.57 -14.89 2.20
C GLY A 137 -17.47 -15.98 2.79
N GLU A 138 -17.70 -15.90 4.10
CA GLU A 138 -18.61 -16.78 4.83
C GLU A 138 -20.09 -16.38 4.67
N ASN A 139 -20.38 -15.25 4.02
CA ASN A 139 -21.72 -14.70 3.92
C ASN A 139 -22.35 -14.90 2.53
N THR A 140 -23.67 -15.04 2.52
CA THR A 140 -24.48 -15.14 1.30
C THR A 140 -24.81 -13.77 0.70
N ASP A 141 -24.56 -12.68 1.43
CA ASP A 141 -24.75 -11.32 0.94
C ASP A 141 -23.40 -10.70 0.59
N GLU A 142 -23.03 -10.81 -0.69
CA GLU A 142 -21.79 -10.22 -1.25
C GLU A 142 -21.71 -8.69 -1.07
N HIS A 143 -22.82 -8.03 -0.75
CA HIS A 143 -22.86 -6.60 -0.49
C HIS A 143 -22.43 -6.36 0.95
N SER A 144 -21.25 -5.74 1.13
CA SER A 144 -20.64 -5.41 2.43
C SER A 144 -19.82 -6.50 3.12
N ASP A 145 -19.48 -7.57 2.39
CA ASP A 145 -18.37 -8.45 2.79
C ASP A 145 -17.07 -7.64 2.76
N LEU A 146 -16.30 -7.71 3.84
CA LEU A 146 -15.01 -7.04 3.99
C LEU A 146 -13.97 -7.86 3.22
N ILE A 147 -13.11 -7.19 2.44
CA ILE A 147 -11.96 -7.84 1.80
C ILE A 147 -10.69 -7.57 2.60
N ALA A 148 -10.47 -6.30 2.93
CA ALA A 148 -9.19 -5.87 3.47
C ALA A 148 -9.33 -4.60 4.30
N LEU A 149 -8.42 -4.48 5.26
CA LEU A 149 -8.30 -3.31 6.13
C LEU A 149 -6.87 -2.78 6.04
N TYR A 150 -6.77 -1.49 5.70
CA TYR A 150 -5.50 -0.80 5.53
C TYR A 150 -5.35 0.30 6.57
N GLN A 151 -4.10 0.54 6.94
CA GLN A 151 -3.71 1.62 7.82
C GLN A 151 -2.41 2.25 7.32
N LYS A 152 -2.40 3.57 7.22
CA LYS A 152 -1.22 4.36 6.85
C LYS A 152 -1.05 5.52 7.82
N GLU A 153 0.07 5.56 8.53
CA GLU A 153 0.38 6.64 9.46
C GLU A 153 0.92 7.85 8.70
N GLN A 154 0.41 9.05 9.02
CA GLN A 154 0.94 10.33 8.56
C GLN A 154 1.42 11.15 9.78
N ALA A 155 1.87 12.39 9.58
CA ALA A 155 2.34 13.24 10.66
C ALA A 155 1.36 13.36 11.84
N ASP A 156 0.20 13.95 11.55
CA ASP A 156 -0.81 14.31 12.55
C ASP A 156 -2.09 13.48 12.42
N SER A 157 -2.16 12.59 11.43
CA SER A 157 -3.31 11.74 11.18
C SER A 157 -2.92 10.29 10.94
N VAL A 158 -3.92 9.42 10.98
CA VAL A 158 -3.84 8.04 10.52
C VAL A 158 -4.92 7.85 9.47
N SER A 159 -4.53 7.45 8.27
CA SER A 159 -5.47 7.09 7.21
C SER A 159 -5.88 5.63 7.37
N PHE A 160 -7.16 5.38 7.18
CA PHE A 160 -7.72 4.05 7.10
C PHE A 160 -8.39 3.87 5.74
N ARG A 161 -8.32 2.65 5.22
CA ARG A 161 -9.10 2.22 4.06
C ARG A 161 -9.69 0.85 4.35
N ILE A 162 -10.95 0.66 3.96
CA ILE A 162 -11.69 -0.59 4.06
C ILE A 162 -12.12 -0.94 2.65
N ASP A 163 -11.72 -2.12 2.18
CA ASP A 163 -12.17 -2.68 0.92
C ASP A 163 -13.32 -3.64 1.18
N TYR A 164 -14.32 -3.61 0.31
CA TYR A 164 -15.50 -4.45 0.33
C TYR A 164 -15.57 -5.29 -0.95
N MET A 165 -16.28 -6.43 -0.91
CA MET A 165 -16.50 -7.29 -2.08
C MET A 165 -17.30 -6.58 -3.17
N ASN A 166 -18.34 -5.86 -2.77
CA ASN A 166 -19.18 -5.07 -3.66
C ASN A 166 -19.83 -3.93 -2.87
N LEU A 167 -19.38 -2.72 -3.14
CA LEU A 167 -19.93 -1.49 -2.58
C LEU A 167 -20.98 -0.92 -3.53
N SER A 168 -22.05 -1.68 -3.76
CA SER A 168 -23.16 -1.34 -4.67
C SER A 168 -23.77 0.03 -4.39
N ASP A 169 -24.51 0.60 -5.35
CA ASP A 169 -25.19 1.91 -5.28
C ASP A 169 -26.09 2.13 -4.03
N ALA A 170 -26.37 1.09 -3.26
CA ALA A 170 -26.94 1.21 -1.92
C ALA A 170 -26.01 2.00 -0.97
N SER A 171 -26.55 2.39 0.18
CA SER A 171 -25.77 2.95 1.28
C SER A 171 -24.77 1.92 1.80
N VAL A 172 -23.54 2.35 2.10
CA VAL A 172 -22.54 1.53 2.80
C VAL A 172 -23.18 0.97 4.07
N ALA A 173 -23.17 -0.35 4.24
CA ALA A 173 -23.70 -0.98 5.44
C ALA A 173 -22.96 -0.46 6.68
N PRO A 174 -23.66 -0.29 7.82
CA PRO A 174 -23.01 0.18 9.03
C PRO A 174 -21.79 -0.65 9.38
N THR A 175 -20.63 -0.02 9.35
CA THR A 175 -19.31 -0.63 9.58
C THR A 175 -18.71 -0.02 10.84
N PHE A 176 -18.25 -0.87 11.74
CA PHE A 176 -17.59 -0.52 12.98
C PHE A 176 -16.11 -0.87 12.88
N LEU A 177 -15.22 0.11 13.07
CA LEU A 177 -13.78 -0.10 13.21
C LEU A 177 -13.36 0.21 14.64
N GLY A 178 -12.93 -0.81 15.37
CA GLY A 178 -12.36 -0.65 16.70
C GLY A 178 -10.84 -0.49 16.65
N LEU A 179 -10.29 0.40 17.49
CA LEU A 179 -8.85 0.60 17.67
C LEU A 179 -8.48 0.41 19.15
N ASP A 180 -7.47 -0.42 19.43
CA ASP A 180 -6.93 -0.71 20.77
C ASP A 180 -5.46 -0.28 20.83
N PHE A 181 -5.20 0.91 21.38
CA PHE A 181 -3.90 1.58 21.36
C PHE A 181 -3.35 1.92 22.76
N LYS A 182 -4.07 1.54 23.82
CA LYS A 182 -3.62 1.65 25.21
C LYS A 182 -4.31 0.60 26.08
N SER A 183 -3.81 0.41 27.29
CA SER A 183 -4.43 -0.54 28.23
C SER A 183 -5.87 -0.13 28.57
N GLY A 184 -6.83 -1.02 28.35
CA GLY A 184 -8.22 -0.81 28.79
C GLY A 184 -9.25 -1.28 27.77
N GLY A 185 -10.08 -0.34 27.32
CA GLY A 185 -11.09 -0.54 26.29
C GLY A 185 -12.34 -1.33 26.69
N VAL A 186 -13.24 -1.47 25.72
CA VAL A 186 -14.48 -2.27 25.80
C VAL A 186 -14.62 -3.11 24.53
N ARG A 187 -15.40 -4.19 24.57
CA ARG A 187 -15.64 -5.04 23.37
C ARG A 187 -16.95 -4.73 22.65
N LYS A 188 -17.94 -4.22 23.37
CA LYS A 188 -19.29 -3.96 22.82
C LYS A 188 -19.22 -2.81 21.84
N VAL A 189 -19.96 -2.85 20.73
CA VAL A 189 -19.99 -1.74 19.76
C VAL A 189 -21.23 -0.85 19.89
N LEU A 190 -22.24 -1.29 20.64
CA LEU A 190 -23.47 -0.52 20.90
C LEU A 190 -23.78 -0.48 22.39
N GLN A 191 -24.19 0.70 22.88
CA GLN A 191 -24.60 0.86 24.28
C GLN A 191 -25.92 0.12 24.54
N GLY A 192 -25.96 -0.70 25.59
CA GLY A 192 -27.17 -1.43 26.01
C GLY A 192 -27.48 -2.70 25.21
N ASN A 193 -26.76 -2.97 24.11
CA ASN A 193 -26.84 -4.22 23.39
C ASN A 193 -25.71 -5.18 23.81
N ASN A 194 -26.05 -6.44 24.08
CA ASN A 194 -25.07 -7.47 24.44
C ASN A 194 -24.66 -8.36 23.26
N GLY A 195 -25.31 -8.21 22.09
CA GLY A 195 -25.11 -9.08 20.93
C GLY A 195 -23.82 -8.82 20.18
N ILE A 196 -23.61 -7.58 19.72
CA ILE A 196 -22.48 -7.26 18.83
C ILE A 196 -21.24 -6.85 19.63
N LYS A 197 -20.12 -7.53 19.38
CA LYS A 197 -18.83 -7.29 20.01
C LYS A 197 -17.70 -7.49 19.01
N LEU A 198 -16.65 -6.72 19.18
CA LEU A 198 -15.35 -7.00 18.58
C LEU A 198 -14.57 -7.98 19.47
N ASP A 199 -13.62 -8.70 18.87
CA ASP A 199 -12.68 -9.57 19.57
C ASP A 199 -11.60 -8.78 20.29
N ILE A 200 -11.27 -7.59 19.79
CA ILE A 200 -10.40 -6.63 20.47
C ILE A 200 -11.14 -5.83 21.54
N ARG A 201 -10.40 -5.31 22.52
CA ARG A 201 -10.91 -4.30 23.45
C ARG A 201 -10.55 -2.93 22.93
N TRP A 202 -11.48 -2.27 22.28
CA TRP A 202 -11.21 -0.99 21.65
C TRP A 202 -11.24 0.18 22.65
N ASP A 203 -10.35 1.15 22.46
CA ASP A 203 -10.30 2.45 23.11
C ASP A 203 -11.08 3.52 22.33
N LEU A 204 -11.09 3.38 21.00
CA LEU A 204 -11.80 4.23 20.07
C LEU A 204 -12.60 3.37 19.09
N LEU A 205 -13.85 3.73 18.87
CA LEU A 205 -14.74 3.08 17.92
C LEU A 205 -15.13 4.08 16.84
N ILE A 206 -14.93 3.71 15.59
CA ILE A 206 -15.33 4.49 14.43
C ILE A 206 -16.54 3.78 13.82
N LEU A 207 -17.66 4.47 13.72
CA LEU A 207 -18.87 4.03 13.03
C LEU A 207 -18.92 4.73 11.68
N ILE A 208 -19.06 3.95 10.63
CA ILE A 208 -19.36 4.40 9.27
C ILE A 208 -20.77 3.96 8.95
N ASP A 209 -21.66 4.87 8.57
CA ASP A 209 -23.03 4.55 8.19
C ASP A 209 -23.48 5.46 7.04
N GLY A 210 -23.73 4.89 5.86
CA GLY A 210 -24.15 5.67 4.68
C GLY A 210 -23.15 6.75 4.25
N GLY A 211 -21.86 6.60 4.60
CA GLY A 211 -20.79 7.56 4.34
C GLY A 211 -20.59 8.62 5.43
N ASP A 212 -21.47 8.69 6.43
CA ASP A 212 -21.21 9.45 7.64
C ASP A 212 -20.23 8.68 8.53
N VAL A 213 -19.18 9.36 9.00
CA VAL A 213 -18.22 8.79 9.94
C VAL A 213 -18.33 9.46 11.30
N ALA A 214 -18.51 8.66 12.35
CA ALA A 214 -18.60 9.09 13.73
C ALA A 214 -17.58 8.35 14.59
N VAL A 215 -16.93 9.08 15.50
CA VAL A 215 -15.90 8.53 16.40
C VAL A 215 -16.42 8.55 17.83
N PHE A 216 -16.21 7.48 18.57
CA PHE A 216 -16.63 7.32 19.96
C PHE A 216 -15.46 6.87 20.83
N ASP A 217 -15.39 7.38 22.05
CA ASP A 217 -14.51 6.82 23.08
C ASP A 217 -15.10 5.54 23.70
N SER A 218 -14.31 4.84 24.52
CA SER A 218 -14.73 3.61 25.23
C SER A 218 -15.91 3.80 26.20
N SER A 219 -16.37 5.03 26.41
CA SER A 219 -17.60 5.36 27.17
C SER A 219 -18.79 5.68 26.25
N PHE A 220 -18.67 5.40 24.95
CA PHE A 220 -19.65 5.71 23.90
C PHE A 220 -19.96 7.21 23.74
N LYS A 221 -19.05 8.08 24.19
CA LYS A 221 -19.20 9.52 23.96
C LYS A 221 -18.63 9.86 22.59
N ARG A 222 -19.46 10.50 21.75
CA ARG A 222 -19.04 10.97 20.43
C ARG A 222 -17.95 12.04 20.57
N ILE A 223 -16.90 11.90 19.77
CA ILE A 223 -15.81 12.86 19.60
C ILE A 223 -15.99 13.54 18.24
N TRP A 224 -16.06 14.87 18.24
CA TRP A 224 -16.39 15.66 17.05
C TRP A 224 -15.13 16.20 16.36
N GLY A 225 -15.19 16.35 15.04
CA GLY A 225 -14.14 17.01 14.25
C GLY A 225 -12.83 16.23 14.16
N MET A 226 -12.86 14.91 14.36
CA MET A 226 -11.67 14.05 14.35
C MET A 226 -11.46 13.33 13.03
N VAL A 227 -12.43 13.38 12.12
CA VAL A 227 -12.35 12.67 10.84
C VAL A 227 -12.43 13.65 9.70
N SER A 228 -11.58 13.46 8.70
CA SER A 228 -11.50 14.22 7.46
C SER A 228 -11.29 13.30 6.26
N ASN A 229 -11.33 13.87 5.06
CA ASN A 229 -10.97 13.18 3.80
C ASN A 229 -11.73 11.84 3.61
N ILE A 230 -13.03 11.84 3.91
CA ILE A 230 -13.89 10.68 3.70
C ILE A 230 -14.12 10.54 2.20
N GLU A 231 -13.71 9.40 1.63
CA GLU A 231 -13.85 9.07 0.22
C GLU A 231 -14.48 7.69 0.10
N ILE A 232 -15.54 7.60 -0.70
CA ILE A 232 -16.15 6.34 -1.11
C ILE A 232 -15.86 6.17 -2.59
N ASP A 233 -15.02 5.20 -2.92
CA ASP A 233 -14.73 4.83 -4.30
C ASP A 233 -15.44 3.53 -4.66
N ARG A 234 -16.58 3.68 -5.34
CA ARG A 234 -17.42 2.56 -5.81
C ARG A 234 -16.81 1.80 -7.00
N TYR A 235 -15.77 2.34 -7.64
CA TYR A 235 -15.12 1.66 -8.76
C TYR A 235 -14.16 0.57 -8.27
N ILE A 236 -13.59 0.74 -7.08
CA ILE A 236 -12.69 -0.23 -6.43
C ILE A 236 -13.27 -0.73 -5.10
N ASP A 237 -14.57 -0.53 -4.88
CA ASP A 237 -15.33 -0.97 -3.72
C ASP A 237 -14.69 -0.62 -2.37
N SER A 238 -14.22 0.61 -2.23
CA SER A 238 -13.46 1.04 -1.05
C SER A 238 -14.05 2.27 -0.37
N LEU A 239 -13.82 2.34 0.94
CA LEU A 239 -14.04 3.52 1.77
C LEU A 239 -12.71 3.90 2.42
N SER A 240 -12.33 5.17 2.35
CA SER A 240 -11.19 5.68 3.08
C SER A 240 -11.52 6.95 3.86
N PHE A 241 -10.77 7.20 4.92
CA PHE A 241 -10.88 8.41 5.73
C PHE A 241 -9.59 8.63 6.53
N GLU A 242 -9.43 9.84 7.06
CA GLU A 242 -8.32 10.20 7.93
C GLU A 242 -8.81 10.51 9.34
N LEU A 243 -8.12 9.95 10.34
CA LEU A 243 -8.35 10.20 11.75
C LEU A 243 -7.24 11.09 12.31
N ASP A 244 -7.60 12.23 12.90
CA ASP A 244 -6.67 13.08 13.64
C ASP A 244 -6.13 12.34 14.88
N LYS A 245 -4.81 12.28 15.05
CA LYS A 245 -4.15 11.56 16.16
C LYS A 245 -4.51 12.11 17.53
N THR A 246 -5.03 13.34 17.63
CA THR A 246 -5.55 13.89 18.90
C THR A 246 -6.79 13.16 19.41
N ALA A 247 -7.48 12.38 18.56
CA ALA A 247 -8.51 11.45 18.96
C ALA A 247 -7.94 10.27 19.77
N MET A 248 -6.70 9.86 19.47
CA MET A 248 -6.00 8.72 20.08
C MET A 248 -5.28 9.11 21.38
N ARG A 249 -5.99 9.78 22.30
CA ARG A 249 -5.39 10.28 23.54
C ARG A 249 -4.83 9.14 24.40
N GLY A 250 -3.53 9.20 24.65
CA GLY A 250 -2.79 8.20 25.43
C GLY A 250 -2.06 7.17 24.57
N TRP A 251 -2.17 7.25 23.25
CA TRP A 251 -1.29 6.51 22.35
C TRP A 251 0.14 7.04 22.45
N ASP A 252 1.11 6.14 22.52
CA ASP A 252 2.53 6.44 22.63
C ASP A 252 3.25 6.49 21.27
N GLY A 253 2.53 6.25 20.18
CA GLY A 253 3.07 6.14 18.83
C GLY A 253 3.58 4.73 18.49
N GLY A 254 3.37 3.75 19.37
CA GLY A 254 3.67 2.34 19.10
C GLY A 254 2.60 1.64 18.28
N ASP A 255 2.77 0.35 18.05
CA ASP A 255 1.78 -0.43 17.32
C ASP A 255 0.47 -0.59 18.11
N PHE A 256 -0.66 -0.69 17.40
CA PHE A 256 -1.98 -0.88 17.99
C PHE A 256 -2.79 -1.95 17.27
N SER A 257 -3.82 -2.48 17.93
CA SER A 257 -4.69 -3.50 17.33
C SER A 257 -5.94 -2.88 16.73
N LEU A 258 -6.45 -3.49 15.66
CA LEU A 258 -7.61 -3.04 14.91
C LEU A 258 -8.46 -4.19 14.39
N GLN A 259 -9.77 -3.96 14.28
CA GLN A 259 -10.73 -4.91 13.74
C GLN A 259 -11.94 -4.16 13.16
N ALA A 260 -12.36 -4.53 11.95
CA ALA A 260 -13.57 -4.04 11.32
C ALA A 260 -14.70 -5.07 11.40
N LEU A 261 -15.94 -4.60 11.46
CA LEU A 261 -17.15 -5.43 11.52
C LEU A 261 -18.29 -4.70 10.81
N THR A 262 -19.05 -5.40 9.97
CA THR A 262 -20.22 -4.87 9.25
C THR A 262 -21.52 -5.43 9.82
N THR A 263 -22.60 -4.65 9.75
CA THR A 263 -23.94 -5.05 10.22
C THR A 263 -25.01 -4.59 9.26
N ASN A 264 -26.18 -5.22 9.31
CA ASN A 264 -27.35 -4.72 8.61
C ASN A 264 -27.86 -3.42 9.26
N ALA A 265 -28.31 -2.48 8.44
CA ALA A 265 -28.88 -1.21 8.91
C ALA A 265 -30.01 -1.44 9.94
N GLY A 266 -29.84 -0.88 11.14
CA GLY A 266 -30.78 -1.00 12.25
C GLY A 266 -30.91 -2.41 12.86
N GLN A 267 -30.08 -3.37 12.45
CA GLN A 267 -30.07 -4.73 12.99
C GLN A 267 -28.94 -4.94 14.01
N THR A 268 -28.99 -6.09 14.67
CA THR A 268 -28.02 -6.48 15.70
C THR A 268 -27.20 -7.72 15.31
N SER A 269 -27.35 -8.16 14.07
CA SER A 269 -26.59 -9.24 13.45
C SER A 269 -25.35 -8.68 12.77
N VAL A 270 -24.24 -9.39 12.95
CA VAL A 270 -23.01 -9.20 12.18
C VAL A 270 -23.24 -9.79 10.79
N ILE A 271 -22.93 -9.01 9.76
CA ILE A 271 -22.85 -9.48 8.37
C ILE A 271 -21.50 -10.15 8.22
N ASP A 272 -20.44 -9.40 8.50
CA ASP A 272 -19.07 -9.87 8.34
C ASP A 272 -18.12 -9.18 9.35
N SER A 273 -16.94 -9.73 9.56
CA SER A 273 -15.90 -9.19 10.44
C SER A 273 -14.51 -9.55 9.95
N SER A 274 -13.61 -8.58 9.94
CA SER A 274 -12.20 -8.86 9.70
C SER A 274 -11.59 -9.66 10.85
N SER A 275 -10.54 -10.40 10.54
CA SER A 275 -9.57 -10.87 11.54
C SER A 275 -8.98 -9.70 12.32
N MET A 276 -8.60 -9.97 13.57
CA MET A 276 -7.83 -9.01 14.39
C MET A 276 -6.46 -8.80 13.76
N ALA A 277 -6.07 -7.54 13.60
CA ALA A 277 -4.77 -7.17 13.07
C ALA A 277 -4.01 -6.24 14.00
N ASN A 278 -2.68 -6.27 13.93
CA ASN A 278 -1.80 -5.29 14.57
C ASN A 278 -1.17 -4.39 13.50
N THR A 279 -1.02 -3.09 13.76
CA THR A 279 -0.43 -2.15 12.78
C THR A 279 1.03 -2.43 12.45
N GLY A 280 1.77 -3.04 13.39
CA GLY A 280 3.16 -3.45 13.18
C GLY A 280 3.31 -4.69 12.31
N ASP A 281 2.22 -5.44 12.14
CA ASP A 281 2.22 -6.63 11.30
C ASP A 281 2.18 -6.23 9.81
N VAL A 282 2.85 -7.04 8.99
CA VAL A 282 2.75 -7.01 7.54
C VAL A 282 2.00 -8.26 7.13
N THR A 283 0.86 -8.10 6.48
CA THR A 283 0.12 -9.25 5.94
C THR A 283 0.92 -9.93 4.83
N GLY A 284 0.76 -11.23 4.65
CA GLY A 284 1.30 -11.91 3.47
C GLY A 284 0.72 -11.32 2.18
N ARG A 285 1.39 -11.50 1.04
CA ARG A 285 0.80 -11.13 -0.26
C ARG A 285 -0.24 -12.18 -0.64
N GLY A 286 -1.49 -11.77 -0.81
CA GLY A 286 -2.49 -12.59 -1.49
C GLY A 286 -2.02 -12.92 -2.91
N LYS A 287 -2.30 -14.13 -3.39
CA LYS A 287 -2.02 -14.51 -4.77
C LYS A 287 -3.17 -14.04 -5.65
N LEU A 288 -2.89 -13.18 -6.62
CA LEU A 288 -3.85 -12.80 -7.64
C LEU A 288 -4.01 -13.98 -8.61
N VAL A 289 -5.11 -14.72 -8.51
CA VAL A 289 -5.38 -15.81 -9.46
C VAL A 289 -5.92 -15.21 -10.75
N LEU A 290 -5.10 -15.23 -11.80
CA LEU A 290 -5.50 -14.82 -13.13
C LEU A 290 -6.00 -16.06 -13.88
N ALA A 291 -7.31 -16.27 -13.81
CA ALA A 291 -7.99 -17.27 -14.63
C ALA A 291 -8.10 -16.77 -16.07
N LEU A 292 -7.01 -16.88 -16.82
CA LEU A 292 -6.96 -16.49 -18.22
C LEU A 292 -7.60 -17.60 -19.06
N ASN A 293 -8.82 -17.39 -19.52
CA ASN A 293 -9.46 -18.31 -20.47
C ASN A 293 -8.86 -18.11 -21.86
N THR A 294 -7.89 -18.93 -22.26
CA THR A 294 -7.30 -18.90 -23.61
C THR A 294 -8.02 -19.85 -24.57
N ALA A 295 -9.34 -20.04 -24.44
CA ALA A 295 -10.13 -20.88 -25.35
C ALA A 295 -10.19 -20.37 -26.82
N ALA A 296 -9.29 -19.47 -27.23
CA ALA A 296 -9.13 -19.09 -28.62
C ALA A 296 -8.20 -20.07 -29.37
N ILE A 297 -8.77 -20.66 -30.41
CA ILE A 297 -8.18 -21.69 -31.25
C ILE A 297 -7.03 -21.11 -32.10
N LEU A 298 -5.79 -21.45 -31.72
CA LEU A 298 -4.61 -21.74 -32.55
C LEU A 298 -4.36 -20.92 -33.84
N ARG A 299 -3.82 -19.68 -33.74
CA ARG A 299 -2.93 -19.06 -34.78
C ARG A 299 -1.92 -18.06 -34.16
N ALA A 300 -0.65 -18.10 -34.55
CA ALA A 300 0.40 -17.20 -34.03
C ALA A 300 0.10 -15.68 -34.11
N PRO A 301 -0.54 -15.15 -35.18
CA PRO A 301 -0.93 -13.74 -35.21
C PRO A 301 -1.96 -13.36 -34.14
N PHE A 302 -2.76 -14.32 -33.67
CA PHE A 302 -3.76 -14.10 -32.64
C PHE A 302 -3.12 -13.96 -31.25
N TRP A 303 -2.05 -14.73 -30.98
CA TRP A 303 -1.29 -14.63 -29.73
C TRP A 303 -0.62 -13.27 -29.54
N VAL A 304 0.04 -12.76 -30.59
CA VAL A 304 0.65 -11.41 -30.55
C VAL A 304 -0.43 -10.36 -30.29
N ARG A 305 -1.59 -10.54 -30.93
CA ARG A 305 -2.72 -9.63 -30.84
C ARG A 305 -3.34 -9.61 -29.44
N GLU A 306 -3.62 -10.74 -28.81
CA GLU A 306 -4.14 -10.78 -27.43
C GLU A 306 -3.10 -10.34 -26.40
N TYR A 307 -1.84 -10.75 -26.58
CA TYR A 307 -0.75 -10.38 -25.70
C TYR A 307 -0.51 -8.85 -25.67
N ASP A 308 -0.51 -8.20 -26.85
CA ASP A 308 -0.34 -6.75 -26.98
C ASP A 308 -1.66 -5.95 -26.92
N GLY A 309 -2.84 -6.61 -26.87
CA GLY A 309 -4.15 -5.98 -26.60
C GLY A 309 -5.04 -5.59 -27.76
N PHE A 310 -4.78 -6.10 -28.97
CA PHE A 310 -5.41 -5.67 -30.22
C PHE A 310 -6.72 -6.42 -30.58
N ASP A 311 -7.26 -7.34 -29.74
CA ASP A 311 -8.54 -8.06 -30.00
C ASP A 311 -9.57 -8.10 -28.87
N PHE A 312 -9.54 -7.19 -27.91
CA PHE A 312 -10.64 -7.14 -26.95
C PHE A 312 -11.83 -6.41 -27.58
N ALA A 313 -12.60 -7.12 -28.41
CA ALA A 313 -13.82 -6.66 -29.07
C ALA A 313 -14.99 -6.49 -28.08
N PHE A 314 -14.80 -5.61 -27.09
CA PHE A 314 -15.90 -5.10 -26.28
C PHE A 314 -16.45 -3.84 -26.96
N GLU A 315 -17.77 -3.65 -26.96
CA GLU A 315 -18.43 -2.48 -27.55
C GLU A 315 -17.97 -1.14 -26.94
N GLU A 316 -17.30 -1.18 -25.78
CA GLU A 316 -16.70 -0.05 -25.08
C GLU A 316 -15.23 0.15 -25.48
N ASP A 317 -15.01 0.43 -26.76
CA ASP A 317 -13.72 0.86 -27.30
C ASP A 317 -13.38 2.27 -26.79
N ARG A 318 -12.61 2.33 -25.70
CA ARG A 318 -11.96 3.58 -25.27
C ARG A 318 -10.61 3.71 -25.99
N PRO A 319 -10.43 4.67 -26.91
CA PRO A 319 -9.14 4.87 -27.58
C PRO A 319 -8.03 5.14 -26.55
N GLY A 320 -6.88 4.48 -26.70
CA GLY A 320 -5.69 4.74 -25.89
C GLY A 320 -5.50 3.87 -24.65
N VAL A 321 -6.40 2.93 -24.36
CA VAL A 321 -6.20 1.96 -23.27
C VAL A 321 -5.29 0.83 -23.75
N ARG A 322 -4.17 0.62 -23.05
CA ARG A 322 -3.29 -0.55 -23.23
C ARG A 322 -3.99 -1.76 -22.62
N ARG A 323 -4.39 -2.71 -23.45
CA ARG A 323 -5.05 -3.98 -23.06
C ARG A 323 -4.08 -5.13 -23.38
N GLY A 324 -4.27 -6.33 -22.84
CA GLY A 324 -3.43 -7.48 -23.17
C GLY A 324 -2.54 -7.99 -22.04
N TYR A 325 -2.23 -9.29 -22.13
CA TYR A 325 -1.55 -10.04 -21.06
C TYR A 325 -0.17 -9.48 -20.72
N ARG A 326 0.51 -8.88 -21.70
CA ARG A 326 1.80 -8.21 -21.50
C ARG A 326 1.76 -7.24 -20.34
N TYR A 327 0.78 -6.34 -20.32
CA TYR A 327 0.73 -5.27 -19.34
C TYR A 327 0.43 -5.78 -17.93
N ILE A 328 -0.34 -6.86 -17.83
CA ILE A 328 -0.63 -7.52 -16.54
C ILE A 328 0.61 -8.23 -16.02
N ILE A 329 1.31 -8.99 -16.88
CA ILE A 329 2.55 -9.71 -16.51
C ILE A 329 3.65 -8.71 -16.13
N ASP A 330 3.87 -7.68 -16.95
CA ASP A 330 4.86 -6.62 -16.70
C ASP A 330 4.54 -5.86 -15.41
N ALA A 331 3.26 -5.58 -15.13
CA ALA A 331 2.84 -4.96 -13.88
C ALA A 331 3.06 -5.89 -12.68
N ALA A 332 2.69 -7.17 -12.81
CA ALA A 332 2.87 -8.16 -11.76
C ALA A 332 4.34 -8.30 -11.37
N GLU A 333 5.25 -8.38 -12.34
CA GLU A 333 6.69 -8.40 -12.07
C GLU A 333 7.18 -7.08 -11.45
N LYS A 334 6.83 -5.93 -12.07
CA LYS A 334 7.29 -4.60 -11.63
C LYS A 334 6.86 -4.27 -10.20
N TYR A 335 5.64 -4.64 -9.83
CA TYR A 335 5.03 -4.33 -8.53
C TYR A 335 5.10 -5.50 -7.54
N GLY A 336 5.69 -6.63 -7.94
CA GLY A 336 5.83 -7.81 -7.09
C GLY A 336 4.49 -8.45 -6.70
N VAL A 337 3.50 -8.39 -7.58
CA VAL A 337 2.19 -9.02 -7.35
C VAL A 337 2.30 -10.50 -7.71
N PRO A 338 2.12 -11.44 -6.76
CA PRO A 338 2.11 -12.85 -7.09
C PRO A 338 0.88 -13.16 -7.94
N ILE A 339 1.09 -13.76 -9.09
CA ILE A 339 0.03 -14.19 -10.00
C ILE A 339 0.02 -15.70 -10.18
N ALA A 340 -1.17 -16.28 -10.34
CA ALA A 340 -1.33 -17.66 -10.77
C ALA A 340 -1.94 -17.71 -12.16
N LEU A 341 -1.28 -18.37 -13.10
CA LEU A 341 -1.83 -18.66 -14.44
C LEU A 341 -2.37 -20.08 -14.46
N THR A 342 -3.65 -20.22 -14.76
CA THR A 342 -4.37 -21.50 -14.66
C THR A 342 -4.61 -22.18 -16.00
N ASP A 343 -4.23 -21.54 -17.13
CA ASP A 343 -4.40 -22.07 -18.49
C ASP A 343 -3.08 -22.33 -19.26
N VAL A 344 -2.14 -23.00 -18.59
CA VAL A 344 -0.81 -23.29 -19.14
C VAL A 344 -0.77 -24.70 -19.74
N ARG A 345 -1.21 -24.79 -21.00
CA ARG A 345 -1.28 -25.99 -21.84
C ARG A 345 -0.08 -26.10 -22.76
N VAL A 346 0.12 -27.27 -23.37
CA VAL A 346 1.25 -27.51 -24.31
C VAL A 346 1.24 -26.52 -25.49
N ASP A 347 0.08 -26.17 -26.01
CA ASP A 347 -0.10 -25.20 -27.09
C ASP A 347 0.12 -23.76 -26.63
N THR A 348 -0.35 -23.39 -25.43
CA THR A 348 -0.14 -22.05 -24.89
C THR A 348 1.32 -21.81 -24.48
N LEU A 349 2.00 -22.85 -23.98
CA LEU A 349 3.44 -22.84 -23.74
C LEU A 349 4.26 -22.53 -25.00
N ALA A 350 3.89 -23.13 -26.15
CA ALA A 350 4.52 -22.80 -27.42
C ALA A 350 4.27 -21.35 -27.85
N GLY A 351 3.08 -20.82 -27.53
CA GLY A 351 2.75 -19.39 -27.71
C GLY A 351 3.61 -18.48 -26.84
N TYR A 352 3.79 -18.82 -25.56
CA TYR A 352 4.65 -18.07 -24.64
C TYR A 352 6.11 -18.09 -25.05
N ASP A 353 6.62 -19.24 -25.51
CA ASP A 353 7.98 -19.36 -26.04
C ASP A 353 8.16 -18.51 -27.31
N TYR A 354 7.19 -18.55 -28.23
CA TYR A 354 7.18 -17.69 -29.42
C TYR A 354 7.18 -16.19 -29.06
N LEU A 355 6.53 -15.79 -27.97
CA LEU A 355 6.51 -14.42 -27.46
C LEU A 355 7.77 -14.07 -26.63
N GLY A 356 8.66 -15.02 -26.37
CA GLY A 356 9.86 -14.82 -25.56
C GLY A 356 9.59 -14.67 -24.06
N LEU A 357 8.46 -15.19 -23.56
CA LEU A 357 8.04 -15.04 -22.16
C LEU A 357 8.65 -16.09 -21.21
N SER A 358 9.23 -17.16 -21.75
CA SER A 358 9.77 -18.27 -20.96
C SER A 358 10.79 -17.80 -19.90
N ASP A 359 11.70 -16.89 -20.26
CA ASP A 359 12.71 -16.35 -19.33
C ASP A 359 12.08 -15.44 -18.26
N GLN A 360 11.11 -14.61 -18.66
CA GLN A 360 10.37 -13.77 -17.73
C GLN A 360 9.61 -14.62 -16.71
N PHE A 361 8.93 -15.67 -17.17
CA PHE A 361 8.19 -16.58 -16.30
C PHE A 361 9.08 -17.34 -15.32
N ARG A 362 10.25 -17.80 -15.75
CA ARG A 362 11.27 -18.37 -14.83
C ARG A 362 11.70 -17.36 -13.78
N SER A 363 12.09 -16.15 -14.21
CA SER A 363 12.49 -15.05 -13.32
C SER A 363 11.39 -14.72 -12.30
N MET A 364 10.13 -14.64 -12.74
CA MET A 364 9.00 -14.37 -11.85
C MET A 364 8.74 -15.52 -10.88
N HIS A 365 8.82 -16.77 -11.34
CA HIS A 365 8.66 -17.94 -10.47
C HIS A 365 9.75 -18.00 -9.39
N ASP A 366 11.02 -17.79 -9.76
CA ASP A 366 12.15 -17.78 -8.82
C ASP A 366 12.00 -16.69 -7.74
N LYS A 367 11.30 -15.59 -8.07
CA LYS A 367 10.94 -14.51 -7.14
C LYS A 367 9.69 -14.81 -6.31
N GLY A 368 9.03 -15.95 -6.52
CA GLY A 368 7.75 -16.31 -5.89
C GLY A 368 6.57 -15.49 -6.41
N LEU A 369 6.67 -14.92 -7.61
CA LEU A 369 5.66 -14.03 -8.21
C LEU A 369 4.78 -14.73 -9.25
N LEU A 370 5.10 -15.96 -9.65
CA LEU A 370 4.35 -16.66 -10.69
C LEU A 370 4.17 -18.13 -10.33
N ASP A 371 2.91 -18.53 -10.20
CA ASP A 371 2.49 -19.92 -10.15
C ASP A 371 1.91 -20.34 -11.49
N LEU A 372 2.45 -21.41 -12.06
CA LEU A 372 1.99 -21.99 -13.31
C LEU A 372 1.30 -23.30 -13.01
N PHE A 373 0.00 -23.25 -12.74
CA PHE A 373 -0.77 -24.44 -12.44
C PHE A 373 -0.89 -25.32 -13.69
N SER A 374 -0.78 -26.63 -13.50
CA SER A 374 -1.02 -27.61 -14.55
C SER A 374 -2.52 -27.82 -14.69
N ASN A 375 -3.03 -27.72 -15.92
CA ASN A 375 -4.43 -27.98 -16.25
C ASN A 375 -4.53 -29.04 -17.36
N THR A 376 -5.74 -29.53 -17.60
CA THR A 376 -6.03 -30.42 -18.74
C THR A 376 -6.07 -29.61 -20.04
N SER A 377 -5.66 -30.25 -21.13
CA SER A 377 -5.26 -29.67 -22.43
C SER A 377 -6.31 -28.85 -23.19
N TYR A 378 -7.49 -28.62 -22.64
CA TYR A 378 -8.55 -27.82 -23.27
C TYR A 378 -9.41 -27.02 -22.27
N GLY A 379 -8.90 -26.75 -21.06
CA GLY A 379 -9.64 -25.94 -20.07
C GLY A 379 -10.92 -26.59 -19.57
N GLN A 380 -11.10 -27.90 -19.80
CA GLN A 380 -12.31 -28.60 -19.43
C GLN A 380 -11.96 -29.91 -18.72
N PHE A 381 -12.06 -29.89 -17.39
CA PHE A 381 -12.65 -31.04 -16.73
C PHE A 381 -14.11 -31.10 -17.14
N MET A 382 -14.35 -31.63 -18.34
CA MET A 382 -15.68 -32.08 -18.66
C MET A 382 -15.89 -33.32 -17.80
N ASN A 383 -16.83 -33.24 -16.86
CA ASN A 383 -17.26 -34.40 -16.07
C ASN A 383 -17.74 -35.58 -16.95
N TRP A 384 -17.93 -35.34 -18.26
CA TRP A 384 -18.23 -36.34 -19.28
C TRP A 384 -17.00 -36.92 -20.01
N TRP A 385 -15.77 -36.47 -19.73
CA TRP A 385 -14.56 -37.13 -20.21
C TRP A 385 -14.12 -38.25 -19.26
N PRO A 386 -13.57 -39.37 -19.77
CA PRO A 386 -12.99 -40.40 -18.93
C PRO A 386 -11.85 -39.86 -18.06
N ASP A 387 -11.78 -40.32 -16.81
CA ASP A 387 -10.77 -39.88 -15.83
C ASP A 387 -9.34 -40.07 -16.37
N GLU A 388 -9.09 -41.14 -17.15
CA GLU A 388 -7.79 -41.42 -17.77
C GLU A 388 -7.37 -40.35 -18.79
N ALA A 389 -8.33 -39.77 -19.51
CA ALA A 389 -8.05 -38.71 -20.48
C ALA A 389 -7.63 -37.41 -19.76
N ASN A 390 -8.28 -37.11 -18.62
CA ASN A 390 -7.91 -35.97 -17.79
C ASN A 390 -6.52 -36.16 -17.15
N LEU A 391 -6.22 -37.35 -16.63
CA LEU A 391 -4.91 -37.67 -16.08
C LEU A 391 -3.81 -37.57 -17.14
N MET A 392 -4.02 -38.15 -18.32
CA MET A 392 -3.07 -38.06 -19.43
C MET A 392 -2.82 -36.60 -19.85
N ALA A 393 -3.87 -35.77 -19.85
CA ALA A 393 -3.73 -34.35 -20.16
C ALA A 393 -2.89 -33.59 -19.12
N ILE A 394 -3.09 -33.87 -17.83
CA ILE A 394 -2.23 -33.31 -16.76
C ILE A 394 -0.78 -33.76 -16.95
N GLU A 395 -0.53 -35.06 -17.15
CA GLU A 395 0.81 -35.61 -17.36
C GLU A 395 1.52 -34.97 -18.57
N LEU A 396 0.80 -34.77 -19.68
CA LEU A 396 1.33 -34.09 -20.87
C LEU A 396 1.69 -32.64 -20.59
N THR A 397 0.87 -31.91 -19.83
CA THR A 397 1.15 -30.54 -19.41
C THR A 397 2.40 -30.49 -18.51
N LYS A 398 2.50 -31.38 -17.53
CA LYS A 398 3.69 -31.50 -16.66
C LYS A 398 4.96 -31.76 -17.47
N ALA A 399 4.91 -32.74 -18.38
CA ALA A 399 6.05 -33.09 -19.22
C ALA A 399 6.47 -31.94 -20.15
N ALA A 400 5.52 -31.18 -20.69
CA ALA A 400 5.81 -30.03 -21.53
C ALA A 400 6.47 -28.90 -20.74
N LYS A 401 6.00 -28.60 -19.52
CA LYS A 401 6.62 -27.64 -18.62
C LYS A 401 8.04 -28.05 -18.25
N GLN A 402 8.24 -29.31 -17.87
CA GLN A 402 9.56 -29.85 -17.57
C GLN A 402 10.52 -29.71 -18.77
N LYS A 403 10.05 -29.99 -19.99
CA LYS A 403 10.86 -29.83 -21.20
C LYS A 403 11.20 -28.37 -21.51
N ALA A 404 10.29 -27.44 -21.20
CA ALA A 404 10.51 -26.01 -21.35
C ALA A 404 11.32 -25.41 -20.20
N ASP A 405 11.70 -26.22 -19.21
CA ASP A 405 12.35 -25.77 -17.97
C ASP A 405 11.50 -24.70 -17.26
N ILE A 406 10.19 -24.96 -17.23
CA ILE A 406 9.17 -24.14 -16.57
C ILE A 406 8.75 -24.86 -15.28
N PRO A 407 8.84 -24.20 -14.12
CA PRO A 407 8.51 -24.80 -12.83
C PRO A 407 7.00 -25.08 -12.65
N GLU A 408 6.69 -26.13 -11.89
CA GLU A 408 5.32 -26.57 -11.61
C GLU A 408 4.90 -26.23 -10.17
N SER A 409 3.74 -25.59 -10.00
CA SER A 409 3.23 -25.17 -8.67
C SER A 409 2.07 -26.01 -8.13
N GLY A 410 1.37 -26.78 -8.97
CA GLY A 410 0.23 -27.63 -8.58
C GLY A 410 -0.74 -27.91 -9.73
N VAL A 411 -1.88 -28.55 -9.42
CA VAL A 411 -3.00 -28.76 -10.37
C VAL A 411 -4.15 -27.84 -10.00
N PHE A 412 -4.70 -27.08 -10.95
CA PHE A 412 -5.84 -26.18 -10.73
C PHE A 412 -7.11 -26.73 -11.40
N TYR A 413 -8.21 -26.75 -10.65
CA TYR A 413 -9.53 -27.13 -11.15
C TYR A 413 -10.42 -25.89 -11.29
N PRO A 414 -10.68 -25.40 -12.51
CA PRO A 414 -11.53 -24.21 -12.71
C PRO A 414 -13.01 -24.43 -12.35
N TYR A 415 -13.44 -25.67 -12.11
CA TYR A 415 -14.83 -26.05 -11.85
C TYR A 415 -14.98 -26.90 -10.57
N GLU A 416 -14.54 -26.39 -9.43
CA GLU A 416 -14.65 -27.10 -8.14
C GLU A 416 -16.09 -27.51 -7.79
N SER A 417 -17.11 -26.78 -8.27
CA SER A 417 -18.52 -27.14 -8.10
C SER A 417 -18.95 -28.45 -8.80
N MET A 418 -18.04 -29.09 -9.54
CA MET A 418 -18.30 -30.33 -10.27
C MET A 418 -17.31 -31.46 -9.98
N ALA A 419 -16.36 -31.27 -9.06
CA ALA A 419 -15.44 -32.33 -8.64
C ALA A 419 -16.20 -33.41 -7.84
N ARG A 420 -16.18 -34.65 -8.32
CA ARG A 420 -16.73 -35.79 -7.57
C ARG A 420 -15.73 -36.18 -6.49
N VAL A 421 -16.20 -36.78 -5.39
CA VAL A 421 -15.35 -37.30 -4.31
C VAL A 421 -14.21 -38.20 -4.83
N ARG A 422 -14.48 -38.98 -5.88
CA ARG A 422 -13.48 -39.82 -6.54
C ARG A 422 -12.39 -39.02 -7.29
N ASP A 423 -12.73 -37.86 -7.83
CA ASP A 423 -11.77 -36.98 -8.51
C ASP A 423 -10.77 -36.42 -7.48
N ILE A 424 -11.21 -36.16 -6.23
CA ILE A 424 -10.36 -35.74 -5.09
C ILE A 424 -9.41 -36.87 -4.65
N GLU A 425 -9.90 -38.11 -4.55
CA GLU A 425 -9.06 -39.26 -4.18
C GLU A 425 -7.97 -39.57 -5.22
N LEU A 426 -8.31 -39.43 -6.52
CA LEU A 426 -7.33 -39.56 -7.60
C LEU A 426 -6.27 -38.44 -7.53
N LEU A 427 -6.67 -37.21 -7.20
CA LEU A 427 -5.74 -36.08 -7.04
C LEU A 427 -4.75 -36.28 -5.90
N LEU A 428 -5.21 -36.75 -4.74
CA LEU A 428 -4.32 -37.05 -3.62
C LEU A 428 -3.24 -38.07 -4.00
N ASN A 429 -3.57 -39.06 -4.84
CA ASN A 429 -2.61 -40.03 -5.35
C ASN A 429 -1.62 -39.46 -6.37
N CYS A 430 -2.01 -38.43 -7.14
CA CYS A 430 -1.13 -37.74 -8.10
C CYS A 430 -0.22 -36.67 -7.45
N ILE A 431 -0.56 -36.19 -6.25
CA ILE A 431 0.27 -35.26 -5.47
C ILE A 431 1.32 -36.02 -4.65
N GLN A 432 1.03 -37.26 -4.26
CA GLN A 432 1.91 -38.10 -3.43
C GLN A 432 3.00 -38.86 -4.21
N ASN A 433 2.92 -38.89 -5.55
CA ASN A 433 3.92 -39.46 -6.45
C ASN A 433 4.54 -38.36 -7.30
#